data_AF-A0A1S2L6A7-F1
#
_entry.id   AF-A0A1S2L6A7-F1
#
_cell.length_a   1.000
_cell.length_b   1.000
_cell.length_c   1.000
_cell.angle_alpha   90.00
_cell.angle_beta   90.00
_cell.angle_gamma   90.00
#
_symmetry.space_group_name_H-M   'P 1'
#
loop_
_entity.id
_entity.type
_entity.pdbx_description
1 polymer ?
#
loop_
_entity_poly.entity_id
_entity_poly.type
_entity_poly.pdbx_seq_one_letter_code
_entity_poly.pdbx_strand_id
1 'polypeptide(L)'
;MNFEYRLSGLGWADGFIEVNLQRHSFTISYLNDGLGDFLYALMELNSKCVPNDEVKSQTTCIWYAEPAGTKLEFNRTDEWLNIKVTSYEDIDLNINAKIEMDTSVLYDELLFIVIKEVDLLLKTHGIVGYRETWYEHDFPLSTFLKLKGYLISKNKYSITSFQEMGWELQKSELKEDINLLFKDL
;
A
#
# COMPACT_ATOMS: atom_id res chain seq x y z
N MET A 1 14.34 0.69 10.10
CA MET A 1 13.46 0.94 8.95
C MET A 1 12.32 1.81 9.44
N ASN A 2 11.93 2.80 8.67
CA ASN A 2 10.89 3.77 9.04
C ASN A 2 10.07 4.09 7.79
N PHE A 3 8.77 4.35 7.97
CA PHE A 3 7.88 4.82 6.93
C PHE A 3 6.94 5.85 7.57
N GLU A 4 6.82 7.02 6.94
CA GLU A 4 5.88 8.08 7.34
C GLU A 4 5.00 8.40 6.13
N TYR A 5 3.71 8.58 6.37
CA TYR A 5 2.75 9.03 5.37
C TYR A 5 1.75 9.97 6.02
N ARG A 6 1.71 11.22 5.55
CA ARG A 6 0.79 12.24 6.08
C ARG A 6 0.08 12.97 4.96
N LEU A 7 -1.20 13.26 5.15
CA LEU A 7 -1.91 14.21 4.28
C LEU A 7 -1.39 15.61 4.58
N SER A 8 -0.74 16.23 3.59
CA SER A 8 -0.06 17.53 3.73
C SER A 8 -0.86 18.70 3.17
N GLY A 9 -1.94 18.42 2.43
CA GLY A 9 -2.85 19.39 1.86
C GLY A 9 -4.02 18.72 1.15
N LEU A 10 -4.95 19.52 0.62
CA LEU A 10 -6.06 18.99 -0.18
C LEU A 10 -5.52 18.37 -1.46
N GLY A 11 -5.63 17.06 -1.62
CA GLY A 11 -5.03 16.39 -2.77
C GLY A 11 -3.53 16.12 -2.67
N TRP A 12 -2.94 16.24 -1.47
CA TRP A 12 -1.50 16.09 -1.29
C TRP A 12 -1.14 15.26 -0.07
N ALA A 13 -0.08 14.45 -0.23
CA ALA A 13 0.55 13.73 0.85
C ALA A 13 2.07 13.85 0.75
N ASP A 14 2.71 13.90 1.91
CA ASP A 14 4.16 13.83 2.04
C ASP A 14 4.54 12.63 2.88
N GLY A 15 5.76 12.17 2.73
CA GLY A 15 6.27 11.09 3.54
C GLY A 15 7.71 10.73 3.24
N PHE A 16 8.14 9.64 3.82
CA PHE A 16 9.41 9.04 3.48
C PHE A 16 9.40 7.53 3.72
N ILE A 17 10.27 6.84 2.99
CA ILE A 17 10.63 5.45 3.24
C ILE A 17 12.13 5.39 3.56
N GLU A 18 12.48 4.71 4.64
CA GLU A 18 13.86 4.53 5.08
C GLU A 18 14.16 3.05 5.34
N VAL A 19 15.02 2.46 4.53
CA VAL A 19 15.42 1.04 4.58
C VAL A 19 16.94 0.98 4.50
N ASN A 20 17.59 0.23 5.40
CA ASN A 20 19.05 0.05 5.41
C ASN A 20 19.86 1.37 5.31
N LEU A 21 19.45 2.39 6.07
CA LEU A 21 20.04 3.75 6.08
C LEU A 21 19.90 4.54 4.76
N GLN A 22 19.22 3.98 3.76
CA GLN A 22 18.80 4.70 2.57
C GLN A 22 17.44 5.33 2.84
N ARG A 23 17.30 6.63 2.64
CA ARG A 23 16.05 7.37 2.85
C ARG A 23 15.63 8.07 1.58
N HIS A 24 14.41 7.81 1.15
CA HIS A 24 13.74 8.54 0.08
C HIS A 24 12.56 9.32 0.65
N SER A 25 12.55 10.64 0.45
CA SER A 25 11.39 11.47 0.80
C SER A 25 10.56 11.70 -0.45
N PHE A 26 9.25 11.69 -0.32
CA PHE A 26 8.32 11.79 -1.44
C PHE A 26 7.21 12.77 -1.13
N THR A 27 6.64 13.30 -2.20
CA THR A 27 5.36 14.00 -2.24
C THR A 27 4.49 13.27 -3.26
N ILE A 28 3.18 13.22 -2.99
CA ILE A 28 2.19 12.60 -3.86
C ILE A 28 1.06 13.61 -4.04
N SER A 29 0.63 13.76 -5.28
CA SER A 29 -0.50 14.57 -5.71
C SER A 29 -1.71 13.69 -5.97
N TYR A 30 -2.87 14.32 -6.02
CA TYR A 30 -4.17 13.76 -6.35
C TYR A 30 -4.28 13.14 -7.77
N LEU A 31 -3.23 13.20 -8.59
CA LEU A 31 -3.24 12.64 -9.94
C LEU A 31 -3.46 11.12 -9.98
N ASN A 32 -3.18 10.42 -8.88
CA ASN A 32 -3.51 9.01 -8.73
C ASN A 32 -3.82 8.61 -7.27
N ASP A 33 -4.33 7.40 -7.09
CA ASP A 33 -4.48 6.77 -5.77
C ASP A 33 -3.14 6.22 -5.29
N GLY A 34 -2.18 7.11 -5.00
CA GLY A 34 -0.82 6.72 -4.66
C GLY A 34 -0.71 5.79 -3.43
N LEU A 35 -1.60 5.94 -2.43
CA LEU A 35 -1.64 5.03 -1.28
C LEU A 35 -2.29 3.69 -1.64
N GLY A 36 -3.43 3.71 -2.34
CA GLY A 36 -4.11 2.50 -2.79
C GLY A 36 -3.23 1.65 -3.69
N ASP A 37 -2.60 2.26 -4.69
CA ASP A 37 -1.69 1.61 -5.63
C ASP A 37 -0.48 0.99 -4.90
N PHE A 38 0.08 1.70 -3.91
CA PHE A 38 1.21 1.20 -3.12
C PHE A 38 0.81 -0.02 -2.28
N LEU A 39 -0.30 0.05 -1.55
CA LEU A 39 -0.76 -1.10 -0.76
C LEU A 39 -1.15 -2.28 -1.66
N TYR A 40 -1.78 -2.01 -2.80
CA TYR A 40 -2.17 -3.04 -3.74
C TYR A 40 -0.94 -3.74 -4.34
N ALA A 41 0.09 -2.98 -4.72
CA ALA A 41 1.36 -3.53 -5.18
C ALA A 41 2.03 -4.42 -4.13
N LEU A 42 1.97 -4.08 -2.84
CA LEU A 42 2.47 -4.95 -1.76
C LEU A 42 1.59 -6.18 -1.55
N MET A 43 0.28 -6.06 -1.72
CA MET A 43 -0.70 -7.14 -1.55
C MET A 43 -0.55 -8.24 -2.60
N GLU A 44 -0.37 -7.87 -3.87
CA GLU A 44 -0.22 -8.80 -4.99
C GLU A 44 1.03 -9.70 -4.87
N LEU A 45 2.01 -9.30 -4.05
CA LEU A 45 3.21 -10.11 -3.77
C LEU A 45 2.96 -11.24 -2.76
N ASN A 46 1.74 -11.41 -2.25
CA ASN A 46 1.44 -12.32 -1.15
C ASN A 46 0.29 -13.27 -1.46
N SER A 47 0.61 -14.56 -1.60
CA SER A 47 -0.37 -15.65 -1.83
C SER A 47 -1.39 -15.85 -0.71
N LYS A 48 -1.19 -15.20 0.44
CA LYS A 48 -2.20 -15.15 1.50
C LYS A 48 -3.19 -14.00 1.35
N CYS A 49 -2.86 -12.97 0.58
CA CYS A 49 -3.71 -11.79 0.41
C CYS A 49 -4.48 -11.79 -0.93
N VAL A 50 -3.99 -12.51 -1.94
CA VAL A 50 -4.64 -12.66 -3.24
C VAL A 50 -4.84 -14.14 -3.63
N PRO A 51 -5.74 -14.46 -4.57
CA PRO A 51 -5.81 -15.76 -5.22
C PRO A 51 -4.45 -16.23 -5.76
N ASN A 52 -4.20 -17.54 -5.79
CA ASN A 52 -2.87 -18.07 -6.11
C ASN A 52 -2.42 -17.75 -7.55
N ASP A 53 -3.37 -17.60 -8.46
CA ASP A 53 -3.19 -17.22 -9.87
C ASP A 53 -3.01 -15.71 -10.09
N GLU A 54 -3.30 -14.90 -9.08
CA GLU A 54 -3.09 -13.44 -9.08
C GLU A 54 -1.77 -13.04 -8.39
N VAL A 55 -1.07 -13.97 -7.74
CA VAL A 55 0.19 -13.69 -7.05
C VAL A 55 1.27 -13.32 -8.06
N LYS A 56 1.91 -12.17 -7.81
CA LYS A 56 3.03 -11.68 -8.62
C LYS A 56 4.34 -11.85 -7.85
N SER A 57 5.42 -12.10 -8.58
CA SER A 57 6.78 -11.98 -8.05
C SER A 57 7.30 -10.53 -8.13
N GLN A 58 6.72 -9.73 -9.03
CA GLN A 58 7.11 -8.36 -9.28
C GLN A 58 5.89 -7.44 -9.42
N THR A 59 5.93 -6.30 -8.76
CA THR A 59 4.89 -5.27 -8.82
C THR A 59 5.52 -3.88 -8.91
N THR A 60 4.74 -2.92 -9.40
CA THR A 60 5.19 -1.53 -9.52
C THR A 60 4.04 -0.60 -9.17
N CYS A 61 4.36 0.54 -8.57
CA CYS A 61 3.43 1.67 -8.46
C CYS A 61 4.15 2.98 -8.75
N ILE A 62 3.37 4.04 -8.95
CA ILE A 62 3.88 5.38 -9.23
C ILE A 62 3.27 6.36 -8.24
N TRP A 63 4.07 7.28 -7.74
CA TRP A 63 3.63 8.45 -7.00
C TRP A 63 3.91 9.70 -7.84
N TYR A 64 2.85 10.35 -8.32
CA TYR A 64 2.94 11.56 -9.12
C TYR A 64 3.05 12.80 -8.22
N ALA A 65 3.90 13.76 -8.58
CA ALA A 65 4.18 14.99 -7.85
C ALA A 65 4.40 16.19 -8.81
N GLU A 66 3.61 16.25 -9.89
CA GLU A 66 3.48 17.33 -10.88
C GLU A 66 4.67 18.31 -11.07
N PRO A 67 5.46 18.21 -12.16
CA PRO A 67 5.55 17.09 -13.11
C PRO A 67 6.42 15.94 -12.59
N ALA A 68 7.05 16.13 -11.44
CA ALA A 68 7.93 15.15 -10.83
C ALA A 68 7.17 13.86 -10.48
N GLY A 69 7.91 12.80 -10.21
CA GLY A 69 7.30 11.57 -9.73
C GLY A 69 8.31 10.57 -9.22
N THR A 70 7.81 9.56 -8.53
CA THR A 70 8.59 8.44 -8.03
C THR A 70 7.99 7.14 -8.53
N LYS A 71 8.79 6.30 -9.19
CA LYS A 71 8.45 4.91 -9.50
C LYS A 71 8.99 4.01 -8.41
N LEU A 72 8.12 3.15 -7.87
CA LEU A 72 8.51 2.09 -6.94
C LEU A 72 8.39 0.75 -7.66
N GLU A 73 9.45 -0.04 -7.60
CA GLU A 73 9.52 -1.39 -8.15
C GLU A 73 9.81 -2.36 -7.00
N PHE A 74 9.00 -3.41 -6.90
CA PHE A 74 9.10 -4.42 -5.88
C PHE A 74 9.34 -5.77 -6.52
N ASN A 75 10.34 -6.50 -6.04
CA ASN A 75 10.63 -7.87 -6.48
C ASN A 75 10.78 -8.77 -5.26
N ARG A 76 9.85 -9.72 -5.10
CA ARG A 76 9.83 -10.65 -3.98
C ARG A 76 10.45 -11.99 -4.36
N THR A 77 11.43 -12.42 -3.58
CA THR A 77 12.01 -13.77 -3.63
C THR A 77 11.88 -14.38 -2.24
N ASP A 78 10.98 -15.36 -2.11
CA ASP A 78 10.61 -15.99 -0.84
C ASP A 78 10.18 -14.96 0.24
N GLU A 79 10.99 -14.80 1.28
CA GLU A 79 10.77 -13.87 2.39
C GLU A 79 11.36 -12.48 2.14
N TRP A 80 12.25 -12.36 1.16
CA TRP A 80 12.96 -11.12 0.84
C TRP A 80 12.22 -10.33 -0.23
N LEU A 81 12.24 -9.02 -0.04
CA LEU A 81 11.71 -8.03 -0.96
C LEU A 81 12.84 -7.08 -1.35
N ASN A 82 13.18 -7.05 -2.63
CA ASN A 82 13.95 -5.94 -3.19
C ASN A 82 12.99 -4.77 -3.48
N ILE A 83 13.40 -3.59 -3.04
CA ILE A 83 12.71 -2.33 -3.24
C ILE A 83 13.65 -1.44 -4.03
N LYS A 84 13.19 -0.99 -5.19
CA LYS A 84 13.89 0.00 -6.00
C LYS A 84 13.02 1.23 -6.17
N VAL A 85 13.57 2.38 -5.85
CA VAL A 85 12.90 3.68 -5.91
C VAL A 85 13.65 4.57 -6.89
N THR A 86 12.95 5.01 -7.94
CA THR A 86 13.51 5.89 -8.96
C THR A 86 12.72 7.20 -8.96
N SER A 87 13.40 8.33 -8.75
CA SER A 87 12.83 9.67 -8.86
C SER A 87 13.01 10.21 -10.27
N TYR A 88 12.09 11.10 -10.67
CA TYR A 88 12.09 11.78 -11.96
C TYR A 88 11.77 13.26 -11.76
N GLU A 89 12.41 14.12 -12.52
CA GLU A 89 12.02 15.54 -12.60
C GLU A 89 10.71 15.70 -13.39
N ASP A 90 10.54 14.87 -14.41
CA ASP A 90 9.28 14.69 -15.14
C ASP A 90 9.08 13.19 -15.37
N ILE A 91 8.08 12.60 -14.73
CA ILE A 91 7.89 11.15 -14.76
C ILE A 91 7.30 10.66 -16.09
N ASP A 92 6.43 11.45 -16.72
CA ASP A 92 5.80 11.09 -17.99
C ASP A 92 6.82 11.13 -19.13
N LEU A 93 7.75 12.09 -19.07
CA LEU A 93 8.84 12.23 -20.04
C LEU A 93 10.11 11.45 -19.66
N ASN A 94 10.12 10.77 -18.50
CA ASN A 94 11.27 10.07 -17.94
C ASN A 94 12.55 10.93 -17.83
N ILE A 95 12.40 12.22 -17.50
CA ILE A 95 13.51 13.17 -17.43
C ILE A 95 14.27 12.99 -16.12
N ASN A 96 15.61 12.96 -16.22
CA ASN A 96 16.54 12.93 -15.09
C ASN A 96 16.27 11.80 -14.08
N ALA A 97 15.94 10.61 -14.59
CA ALA A 97 15.73 9.42 -13.78
C ALA A 97 16.93 9.15 -12.85
N LYS A 98 16.68 9.07 -11.54
CA LYS A 98 17.71 8.84 -10.52
C LYS A 98 17.26 7.72 -9.57
N ILE A 99 18.11 6.71 -9.41
CA ILE A 99 17.88 5.65 -8.42
C ILE A 99 18.21 6.23 -7.05
N GLU A 100 17.17 6.40 -6.22
CA GLU A 100 17.28 6.93 -4.86
C GLU A 100 17.47 5.82 -3.82
N MET A 101 16.93 4.63 -4.12
CA MET A 101 17.05 3.45 -3.28
C MET A 101 17.08 2.20 -4.14
N ASP A 102 17.96 1.26 -3.80
CA ASP A 102 17.93 -0.11 -4.30
C ASP A 102 18.45 -1.02 -3.18
N THR A 103 17.54 -1.71 -2.50
CA THR A 103 17.88 -2.45 -1.30
C THR A 103 16.91 -3.61 -1.04
N SER A 104 17.32 -4.54 -0.18
CA SER A 104 16.51 -5.70 0.20
C SER A 104 16.16 -5.70 1.67
N VAL A 105 14.95 -6.11 1.99
CA VAL A 105 14.40 -6.23 3.34
C VAL A 105 13.49 -7.44 3.43
N LEU A 106 13.17 -7.90 4.64
CA LEU A 106 12.12 -8.90 4.83
C LEU A 106 10.76 -8.27 4.49
N TYR A 107 9.98 -8.96 3.65
CA TYR A 107 8.66 -8.50 3.21
C TYR A 107 7.74 -8.19 4.40
N ASP A 108 7.73 -9.08 5.39
CA ASP A 108 6.90 -8.94 6.59
C ASP A 108 7.31 -7.75 7.47
N GLU A 109 8.61 -7.42 7.52
CA GLU A 109 9.09 -6.26 8.26
C GLU A 109 8.65 -4.96 7.57
N LEU A 110 8.79 -4.85 6.24
CA LEU A 110 8.33 -3.68 5.50
C LEU A 110 6.82 -3.53 5.69
N LEU A 111 6.09 -4.62 5.48
CA LEU A 111 4.64 -4.61 5.56
C LEU A 111 4.16 -4.20 6.95
N PHE A 112 4.80 -4.69 8.02
CA PHE A 112 4.48 -4.29 9.39
C PHE A 112 4.58 -2.77 9.60
N ILE A 113 5.67 -2.16 9.16
CA ILE A 113 5.90 -0.72 9.35
C ILE A 113 4.95 0.12 8.48
N VAL A 114 4.71 -0.29 7.24
CA VAL A 114 3.75 0.36 6.34
C VAL A 114 2.34 0.30 6.90
N ILE A 115 1.87 -0.89 7.28
CA ILE A 115 0.49 -1.05 7.77
C ILE A 115 0.30 -0.36 9.12
N LYS A 116 1.33 -0.32 9.99
CA LYS A 116 1.28 0.45 11.24
C LYS A 116 1.08 1.95 10.99
N GLU A 117 1.80 2.52 10.02
CA GLU A 117 1.66 3.93 9.65
C GLU A 117 0.29 4.22 9.01
N VAL A 118 -0.17 3.34 8.12
CA VAL A 118 -1.49 3.46 7.49
C VAL A 118 -2.63 3.31 8.51
N ASP A 119 -2.45 2.47 9.53
CA ASP A 119 -3.38 2.35 10.66
C ASP A 119 -3.44 3.65 11.48
N LEU A 120 -2.29 4.29 11.73
CA LEU A 120 -2.22 5.59 12.37
C LEU A 120 -2.90 6.68 11.53
N LEU A 121 -2.66 6.70 10.22
CA LEU A 121 -3.29 7.62 9.28
C LEU A 121 -4.82 7.49 9.33
N LEU A 122 -5.33 6.25 9.27
CA LEU A 122 -6.77 5.98 9.35
C LEU A 122 -7.35 6.42 10.71
N LYS A 123 -6.66 6.12 11.81
CA LYS A 123 -7.08 6.54 13.16
C LYS A 123 -7.06 8.07 13.32
N THR A 124 -6.19 8.77 12.60
CA THR A 124 -6.05 10.22 12.66
C THR A 124 -7.16 10.95 11.89
N HIS A 125 -7.46 10.50 10.67
CA HIS A 125 -8.41 11.20 9.79
C HIS A 125 -9.82 10.57 9.78
N GLY A 126 -9.95 9.30 10.16
CA GLY A 126 -11.14 8.50 9.90
C GLY A 126 -11.36 8.24 8.39
N ILE A 127 -12.29 7.34 8.08
CA ILE A 127 -12.58 6.95 6.68
C ILE A 127 -13.08 8.15 5.86
N VAL A 128 -14.06 8.87 6.39
CA VAL A 128 -14.67 10.03 5.72
C VAL A 128 -13.68 11.19 5.65
N GLY A 129 -13.00 11.51 6.76
CA GLY A 129 -12.04 12.64 6.78
C GLY A 129 -10.82 12.42 5.90
N TYR A 130 -10.38 11.16 5.72
CA TYR A 130 -9.37 10.81 4.72
C TYR A 130 -9.83 11.22 3.32
N ARG A 131 -11.05 10.81 2.92
CA ARG A 131 -11.61 11.10 1.59
C ARG A 131 -11.71 12.59 1.29
N GLU A 132 -12.18 13.37 2.27
CA GLU A 132 -12.32 14.82 2.15
C GLU A 132 -10.96 15.54 2.02
N THR A 133 -9.90 14.97 2.59
CA THR A 133 -8.56 15.58 2.56
C THR A 133 -7.73 15.12 1.36
N TRP A 134 -7.70 13.81 1.08
CA TRP A 134 -6.89 13.23 0.01
C TRP A 134 -7.39 13.58 -1.38
N TYR A 135 -8.66 13.96 -1.54
CA TYR A 135 -9.30 14.30 -2.82
C TYR A 135 -9.40 13.08 -3.78
N GLU A 136 -10.54 12.99 -4.47
CA GLU A 136 -10.94 11.94 -5.44
C GLU A 136 -10.83 10.42 -5.11
N HIS A 137 -10.07 9.99 -4.09
CA HIS A 137 -9.90 8.56 -3.75
C HIS A 137 -10.29 8.22 -2.31
N ASP A 138 -11.01 7.10 -2.16
CA ASP A 138 -11.36 6.55 -0.85
C ASP A 138 -10.15 5.89 -0.19
N PHE A 139 -10.19 5.76 1.13
CA PHE A 139 -9.19 4.99 1.84
C PHE A 139 -9.20 3.53 1.32
N PRO A 140 -8.05 2.91 1.00
CA PRO A 140 -7.96 1.57 0.39
C PRO A 140 -8.27 0.44 1.40
N LEU A 141 -9.51 0.44 1.89
CA LEU A 141 -9.93 -0.31 3.08
C LEU A 141 -9.81 -1.82 2.90
N SER A 142 -10.24 -2.35 1.76
CA SER A 142 -10.20 -3.79 1.49
C SER A 142 -8.76 -4.32 1.46
N THR A 143 -7.86 -3.61 0.76
CA THR A 143 -6.43 -3.93 0.68
C THR A 143 -5.77 -3.83 2.07
N PHE A 144 -6.04 -2.74 2.79
CA PHE A 144 -5.56 -2.55 4.15
C PHE A 144 -5.99 -3.68 5.10
N LEU A 145 -7.28 -4.04 5.10
CA LEU A 145 -7.81 -5.12 5.93
C LEU A 145 -7.17 -6.47 5.61
N LYS A 146 -6.99 -6.81 4.33
CA LYS A 146 -6.32 -8.03 3.90
C LYS A 146 -4.88 -8.11 4.39
N LEU A 147 -4.11 -7.02 4.24
CA LEU A 147 -2.71 -6.94 4.67
C LEU A 147 -2.58 -6.98 6.20
N LYS A 148 -3.40 -6.19 6.91
CA LYS A 148 -3.44 -6.18 8.38
C LYS A 148 -3.86 -7.54 8.95
N GLY A 149 -4.90 -8.15 8.38
CA GLY A 149 -5.37 -9.48 8.76
C GLY A 149 -4.30 -10.55 8.54
N TYR A 150 -3.55 -10.47 7.44
CA TYR A 150 -2.39 -11.33 7.21
C TYR A 150 -1.29 -11.13 8.26
N LEU A 151 -0.90 -9.90 8.59
CA LEU A 151 0.14 -9.65 9.58
C LEU A 151 -0.21 -10.25 10.96
N ILE A 152 -1.47 -10.15 11.36
CA ILE A 152 -1.98 -10.63 12.66
C ILE A 152 -2.12 -12.16 12.70
N SER A 153 -2.59 -12.78 11.62
CA SER A 153 -2.97 -14.19 11.62
C SER A 153 -2.01 -15.12 10.87
N LYS A 154 -1.15 -14.55 10.00
CA LYS A 154 -0.35 -15.23 8.98
C LYS A 154 -1.15 -16.15 8.05
N ASN A 155 -2.44 -15.90 7.93
CA ASN A 155 -3.40 -16.69 7.15
C ASN A 155 -4.12 -15.84 6.09
N LYS A 156 -4.87 -16.53 5.21
CA LYS A 156 -5.74 -15.86 4.24
C LYS A 156 -6.84 -15.09 4.96
N TYR A 157 -7.23 -13.94 4.40
CA TYR A 157 -8.38 -13.20 4.90
C TYR A 157 -9.65 -14.04 4.76
N SER A 158 -10.51 -14.01 5.78
CA SER A 158 -11.70 -14.87 5.82
C SER A 158 -12.78 -14.36 4.86
N ILE A 159 -12.91 -15.02 3.72
CA ILE A 159 -13.95 -14.78 2.72
C ILE A 159 -14.76 -16.07 2.56
N THR A 160 -16.08 -15.96 2.55
CA THR A 160 -17.00 -17.09 2.37
C THR A 160 -17.67 -17.01 1.00
N SER A 161 -17.65 -18.12 0.25
CA SER A 161 -18.44 -18.26 -0.97
C SER A 161 -19.88 -18.64 -0.65
N PHE A 162 -20.83 -18.09 -1.39
CA PHE A 162 -22.24 -18.47 -1.34
C PHE A 162 -22.87 -18.43 -2.73
N GLN A 163 -24.03 -19.06 -2.87
CA GLN A 163 -24.78 -19.11 -4.13
C GLN A 163 -26.03 -18.23 -4.02
N GLU A 164 -26.21 -17.31 -4.95
CA GLU A 164 -27.41 -16.48 -5.05
C GLU A 164 -27.79 -16.32 -6.52
N MET A 165 -29.04 -16.63 -6.85
CA MET A 165 -29.57 -16.58 -8.22
C MET A 165 -28.73 -17.35 -9.26
N GLY A 166 -28.06 -18.43 -8.84
CA GLY A 166 -27.21 -19.25 -9.72
C GLY A 166 -25.80 -18.72 -9.95
N TRP A 167 -25.40 -17.66 -9.23
CA TRP A 167 -24.05 -17.10 -9.27
C TRP A 167 -23.29 -17.43 -8.00
N GLU A 168 -22.01 -17.77 -8.14
CA GLU A 168 -21.09 -17.83 -7.01
C GLU A 168 -20.66 -16.40 -6.63
N LEU A 169 -20.97 -16.00 -5.40
CA LEU A 169 -20.64 -14.70 -4.83
C LEU A 169 -19.73 -14.88 -3.61
N GLN A 170 -19.03 -13.81 -3.25
CA GLN A 170 -18.11 -13.79 -2.11
C GLN A 170 -18.52 -12.71 -1.11
N LYS A 171 -18.35 -13.00 0.18
CA LYS A 171 -18.56 -12.02 1.26
C LYS A 171 -17.53 -12.15 2.38
N SER A 172 -17.20 -11.03 3.01
CA SER A 172 -16.62 -10.96 4.35
C SER A 172 -17.73 -10.73 5.39
N GLU A 173 -17.39 -10.91 6.67
CA GLU A 173 -18.29 -10.58 7.77
C GLU A 173 -18.00 -9.14 8.25
N LEU A 174 -18.90 -8.20 7.98
CA LEU A 174 -18.71 -6.76 8.25
C LEU A 174 -18.30 -6.47 9.70
N LYS A 175 -18.83 -7.24 10.67
CA LYS A 175 -18.45 -7.10 12.07
C LYS A 175 -16.96 -7.38 12.30
N GLU A 176 -16.42 -8.40 11.66
CA GLU A 176 -15.00 -8.74 11.75
C GLU A 176 -14.14 -7.69 11.03
N ASP A 177 -14.60 -7.19 9.88
CA ASP A 177 -13.94 -6.11 9.15
C ASP A 177 -13.80 -4.85 10.03
N ILE A 178 -14.88 -4.45 10.71
CA ILE A 178 -14.88 -3.31 11.64
C ILE A 178 -14.00 -3.58 12.85
N ASN A 179 -14.09 -4.76 13.47
CA ASN A 179 -13.26 -5.12 14.63
C ASN A 179 -11.76 -5.03 14.31
N LEU A 180 -11.37 -5.42 13.09
CA LEU A 180 -9.98 -5.39 12.66
C LEU A 180 -9.42 -3.96 12.57
N LEU A 181 -10.25 -2.96 12.30
CA LEU A 181 -9.84 -1.54 12.31
C LEU A 181 -9.38 -1.08 13.69
N PHE A 182 -9.99 -1.62 14.76
CA PHE A 182 -9.67 -1.24 16.14
C PHE A 182 -8.61 -2.14 16.79
N LYS A 183 -8.23 -3.23 16.14
CA LYS A 183 -7.20 -4.14 16.65
C LYS A 183 -5.80 -3.59 16.38
N ASP A 184 -4.95 -3.57 17.40
CA ASP A 184 -3.55 -3.17 17.24
C ASP A 184 -2.72 -4.28 16.54
N LEU A 185 -1.66 -3.84 15.86
CA LEU A 185 -0.68 -4.68 15.17
C LEU A 185 0.43 -5.18 16.10
#